data_AF-A0A9E2BD10-F1
#
_entry.id   AF-A0A9E2BD10-F1
#
_cell.length_a   1.000
_cell.length_b   1.000
_cell.length_c   1.000
_cell.angle_alpha   90.00
_cell.angle_beta   90.00
_cell.angle_gamma   90.00
#
_symmetry.space_group_name_H-M   'P 1'
#
loop_
_entity.id
_entity.type
_entity.pdbx_description
1 polymer ?
#
loop_
_entity_poly.entity_id
_entity_poly.type
_entity_poly.pdbx_seq_one_letter_code
_entity_poly.pdbx_strand_id
1 'polypeptide(L)'
;MLVSITPIAASAAGDPVRGKQLAVQCFACHGVDGNSPSPVNPRIGGQHEEYLLLALKAYADGERPNSLMSGAVLDKSEQDLMDMAAYFASQSPAASAPGDEPGPARSGPPGPGARPAPVGFDRGERDGEFTSMLARAVALDEPASLKDTLNDRICAFPRRGSGDSDGDGLADRYDAAPDDLDEFVVDANSDGRFEICNIHQLQAIVTLGTAEGSTTGLSIDARRERSYQLANDIDASGVAFEPIGNCGPTGNCMRALGQFGFAGVFDGRGYSIRNLTIDAPERGGVGLFGVLAESGVVINVRLENASVTGRAGVGSVVGSNFGTVYRSVAAGCVEGAMAIGGLVGGSGGLVYDSSY
;
A
#
# COMPACT_ATOMS: atom_id res chain seq x y z
N MET A 1 -36.85 36.24 10.43
CA MET A 1 -35.55 35.55 10.54
C MET A 1 -34.98 35.46 9.14
N LEU A 2 -33.96 36.27 8.82
CA LEU A 2 -33.21 36.17 7.57
C LEU A 2 -32.15 35.09 7.76
N VAL A 3 -32.20 34.03 6.96
CA VAL A 3 -31.18 32.98 6.93
C VAL A 3 -30.02 33.51 6.08
N SER A 4 -28.90 33.81 6.73
CA SER A 4 -27.63 34.12 6.04
C SER A 4 -27.09 32.83 5.44
N ILE A 5 -26.96 32.80 4.11
CA ILE A 5 -26.28 31.75 3.38
C ILE A 5 -24.80 32.12 3.34
N THR A 6 -23.97 31.43 4.11
CA THR A 6 -22.52 31.49 3.98
C THR A 6 -22.10 30.73 2.72
N PRO A 7 -21.37 31.34 1.79
CA PRO A 7 -20.84 30.62 0.65
C PRO A 7 -19.74 29.66 1.12
N ILE A 8 -19.80 28.42 0.63
CA ILE A 8 -18.70 27.46 0.72
C ILE A 8 -17.58 28.02 -0.16
N ALA A 9 -16.39 28.24 0.42
CA ALA A 9 -15.22 28.63 -0.35
C ALA A 9 -14.90 27.52 -1.36
N ALA A 10 -15.02 27.83 -2.65
CA ALA A 10 -14.51 26.99 -3.72
C ALA A 10 -12.99 26.86 -3.53
N SER A 11 -12.47 25.63 -3.62
CA SER A 11 -11.02 25.42 -3.77
C SER A 11 -10.57 26.17 -5.02
N ALA A 12 -9.81 27.24 -4.86
CA ALA A 12 -9.37 28.06 -5.98
C ALA A 12 -8.28 27.28 -6.74
N ALA A 13 -8.57 26.91 -7.99
CA ALA A 13 -7.57 26.36 -8.89
C ALA A 13 -6.35 27.30 -9.00
N GLY A 14 -5.16 26.76 -9.22
CA GLY A 14 -3.95 27.57 -9.35
C GLY A 14 -3.99 28.49 -10.57
N ASP A 15 -3.54 29.73 -10.42
CA ASP A 15 -3.38 30.70 -11.51
C ASP A 15 -1.94 30.62 -12.08
N PRO A 16 -1.73 30.06 -13.29
CA PRO A 16 -0.39 29.94 -13.87
C PRO A 16 0.27 31.30 -14.21
N VAL A 17 -0.51 32.37 -14.41
CA VAL A 17 0.02 33.72 -14.67
C VAL A 17 0.62 34.29 -13.40
N ARG A 18 -0.10 34.17 -12.27
CA ARG A 18 0.40 34.54 -10.95
C ARG A 18 1.55 33.63 -10.52
N GLY A 19 1.44 32.34 -10.79
CA GLY A 19 2.47 31.33 -10.54
C GLY A 19 3.82 31.66 -11.16
N LYS A 20 3.81 32.12 -12.42
CA LYS A 20 5.02 32.59 -13.11
C LYS A 20 5.72 33.72 -12.36
N GLN A 21 4.96 34.67 -11.81
CA GLN A 21 5.50 35.82 -11.09
C GLN A 21 6.12 35.40 -9.75
N LEU A 22 5.54 34.40 -9.09
CA LEU A 22 6.01 33.84 -7.84
C LEU A 22 7.25 32.94 -8.02
N ALA A 23 7.34 32.24 -9.15
CA ALA A 23 8.39 31.26 -9.44
C ALA A 23 9.75 31.87 -9.86
N VAL A 24 9.93 33.20 -9.81
CA VAL A 24 11.14 33.89 -10.32
C VAL A 24 12.43 33.33 -9.70
N GLN A 25 12.42 32.96 -8.42
CA GLN A 25 13.58 32.39 -7.75
C GLN A 25 13.85 30.94 -8.18
N CYS A 26 12.83 30.21 -8.62
CA CYS A 26 12.91 28.82 -9.08
C CYS A 26 13.65 28.72 -10.42
N PHE A 27 13.56 29.76 -11.25
CA PHE A 27 14.11 29.76 -12.61
C PHE A 27 15.62 29.60 -12.65
N ALA A 28 16.33 30.06 -11.63
CA ALA A 28 17.79 29.97 -11.55
C ALA A 28 18.28 28.53 -11.56
N CYS A 29 17.51 27.60 -11.01
CA CYS A 29 17.87 26.19 -10.92
C CYS A 29 17.06 25.32 -11.87
N HIS A 30 15.77 25.59 -12.02
CA HIS A 30 14.85 24.74 -12.77
C HIS A 30 14.61 25.21 -14.21
N GLY A 31 15.09 26.39 -14.60
CA GLY A 31 14.75 27.02 -15.88
C GLY A 31 13.41 27.75 -15.80
N VAL A 32 13.23 28.73 -16.70
CA VAL A 32 12.00 29.56 -16.73
C VAL A 32 10.76 28.72 -17.04
N ASP A 33 10.92 27.71 -17.89
CA ASP A 33 9.92 26.73 -18.30
C ASP A 33 9.96 25.44 -17.46
N GLY A 34 10.78 25.40 -16.40
CA GLY A 34 10.97 24.20 -15.60
C GLY A 34 11.83 23.12 -16.26
N ASN A 35 12.48 23.40 -17.39
CA ASN A 35 13.37 22.46 -18.07
C ASN A 35 14.85 22.76 -17.79
N SER A 36 15.33 22.37 -16.61
CA SER A 36 16.73 22.54 -16.22
C SER A 36 17.70 21.91 -17.25
N PRO A 37 18.73 22.64 -17.71
CA PRO A 37 19.82 22.09 -18.50
C PRO A 37 20.85 21.34 -17.64
N SER A 38 20.85 21.56 -16.33
CA SER A 38 21.72 20.87 -15.37
C SER A 38 21.07 19.56 -14.92
N PRO A 39 21.78 18.41 -14.96
CA PRO A 39 21.24 17.13 -14.48
C PRO A 39 21.09 17.07 -12.94
N VAL A 40 21.68 18.03 -12.22
CA VAL A 40 21.60 18.11 -10.74
C VAL A 40 20.29 18.74 -10.29
N ASN A 41 19.64 19.54 -11.14
CA ASN A 41 18.36 20.16 -10.85
C ASN A 41 17.26 19.42 -11.63
N PRO A 42 16.18 18.97 -10.98
CA PRO A 42 15.14 18.23 -11.66
C PRO A 42 14.40 19.12 -12.67
N ARG A 43 13.95 18.49 -13.77
CA ARG A 43 13.00 19.09 -14.71
C ARG A 43 11.60 18.97 -14.10
N ILE A 44 10.95 20.11 -13.96
CA ILE A 44 9.63 20.27 -13.35
C ILE A 44 8.60 20.83 -14.34
N GLY A 45 9.04 21.25 -15.53
CA GLY A 45 8.17 21.70 -16.61
C GLY A 45 7.34 20.54 -17.18
N GLY A 46 6.02 20.73 -17.24
CA GLY A 46 5.07 19.72 -17.72
C GLY A 46 4.83 18.55 -16.77
N GLN A 47 5.27 18.66 -15.52
CA GLN A 47 4.95 17.68 -14.47
C GLN A 47 3.52 17.87 -13.96
N HIS A 48 2.89 16.81 -13.45
CA HIS A 48 1.54 16.87 -12.88
C HIS A 48 1.42 17.94 -11.79
N GLU A 49 0.43 18.82 -11.91
CA GLU A 49 0.18 19.94 -11.00
C GLU A 49 0.04 19.49 -9.55
N GLU A 50 -0.71 18.42 -9.31
CA GLU A 50 -0.94 17.84 -7.99
C GLU A 50 0.37 17.35 -7.34
N TYR A 51 1.24 16.73 -8.13
CA TYR A 51 2.54 16.28 -7.66
C TYR A 51 3.45 17.46 -7.30
N LEU A 52 3.46 18.51 -8.13
CA LEU A 52 4.24 19.72 -7.88
C LEU A 52 3.76 20.43 -6.61
N LEU A 53 2.44 20.58 -6.43
CA LEU A 53 1.86 21.16 -5.23
C LEU A 53 2.22 20.36 -3.99
N LEU A 54 2.06 19.04 -4.03
CA LEU A 54 2.42 18.15 -2.93
C LEU A 54 3.90 18.30 -2.55
N ALA A 55 4.79 18.32 -3.54
CA ALA A 55 6.22 18.48 -3.32
C ALA A 55 6.55 19.84 -2.69
N LEU A 56 5.93 20.93 -3.18
CA LEU A 56 6.13 22.28 -2.66
C LEU A 56 5.66 22.40 -1.20
N LYS A 57 4.49 21.84 -0.85
CA LYS A 57 3.99 21.81 0.53
C LYS A 57 4.91 21.02 1.44
N ALA A 58 5.37 19.84 1.00
CA ALA A 58 6.32 19.03 1.76
C ALA A 58 7.66 19.75 2.02
N TYR A 59 8.14 20.59 1.09
CA TYR A 59 9.32 21.42 1.34
C TYR A 59 9.07 22.56 2.32
N ALA A 60 7.87 23.16 2.30
CA ALA A 60 7.47 24.26 3.17
C ALA A 60 7.27 23.79 4.62
N ASP A 61 6.64 22.63 4.79
CA ASP A 61 6.34 22.02 6.08
C ASP A 61 7.55 21.27 6.68
N GLY A 62 8.64 21.17 5.93
CA GLY A 62 9.87 20.49 6.35
C GLY A 62 9.80 18.96 6.28
N GLU A 63 8.69 18.39 5.80
CA GLU A 63 8.54 16.95 5.58
C GLU A 63 9.52 16.41 4.53
N ARG A 64 9.88 17.25 3.54
CA ARG A 64 10.89 16.95 2.52
C ARG A 64 12.16 17.77 2.79
N PRO A 65 13.23 17.15 3.34
CA PRO A 65 14.41 17.90 3.75
C PRO A 65 15.25 18.34 2.54
N ASN A 66 15.32 19.64 2.29
CA ASN A 66 16.28 20.24 1.37
C ASN A 66 16.41 21.73 1.69
N SER A 67 17.58 22.18 2.16
CA SER A 67 17.76 23.57 2.60
C SER A 67 17.51 24.62 1.52
N LEU A 68 17.81 24.30 0.25
CA LEU A 68 17.58 25.21 -0.88
C LEU A 68 16.08 25.33 -1.18
N MET A 69 15.38 24.20 -1.29
CA MET A 69 13.96 24.20 -1.62
C MET A 69 13.09 24.68 -0.47
N SER A 70 13.40 24.31 0.78
CA SER A 70 12.72 24.86 1.96
C SER A 70 12.91 26.37 2.07
N GLY A 71 14.09 26.90 1.71
CA GLY A 71 14.32 28.35 1.60
C GLY A 71 13.54 29.00 0.46
N ALA A 72 13.39 28.31 -0.68
CA ALA A 72 12.70 28.83 -1.86
C ALA A 72 11.16 28.95 -1.68
N VAL A 73 10.57 28.10 -0.85
CA VAL A 73 9.14 28.13 -0.53
C VAL A 73 8.83 28.83 0.80
N LEU A 74 9.86 29.34 1.48
CA LEU A 74 9.70 30.14 2.70
C LEU A 74 8.83 31.37 2.37
N ASP A 75 7.88 31.67 3.25
CA ASP A 75 6.91 32.77 3.11
C ASP A 75 5.97 32.68 1.90
N LYS A 76 5.65 31.47 1.43
CA LYS A 76 4.61 31.24 0.42
C LYS A 76 3.32 30.75 1.09
N SER A 77 2.20 31.38 0.74
CA SER A 77 0.89 30.88 1.11
C SER A 77 0.55 29.62 0.31
N GLU A 78 -0.43 28.84 0.77
CA GLU A 78 -0.89 27.65 0.04
C GLU A 78 -1.34 27.99 -1.39
N GLN A 79 -2.03 29.12 -1.59
CA GLN A 79 -2.41 29.60 -2.91
C GLN A 79 -1.19 29.94 -3.78
N ASP A 80 -0.11 30.48 -3.20
CA ASP A 80 1.12 30.73 -3.94
C ASP A 80 1.75 29.43 -4.43
N LEU A 81 1.71 28.37 -3.62
CA LEU A 81 2.19 27.05 -3.99
C LEU A 81 1.34 26.42 -5.10
N MET A 82 0.02 26.56 -5.02
CA MET A 82 -0.93 26.12 -6.07
C MET A 82 -0.66 26.83 -7.39
N ASP A 83 -0.50 28.15 -7.36
CA ASP A 83 -0.23 28.94 -8.55
C ASP A 83 1.11 28.58 -9.19
N MET A 84 2.17 28.41 -8.39
CA MET A 84 3.48 27.97 -8.87
C MET A 84 3.44 26.56 -9.47
N ALA A 85 2.68 25.64 -8.86
CA ALA A 85 2.46 24.30 -9.38
C ALA A 85 1.73 24.34 -10.73
N ALA A 86 0.65 25.10 -10.83
CA ALA A 86 -0.11 25.30 -12.07
C ALA A 86 0.76 25.88 -13.19
N TYR A 87 1.63 26.85 -12.86
CA TYR A 87 2.56 27.42 -13.82
C TYR A 87 3.49 26.36 -14.42
N PHE A 88 4.23 25.61 -13.60
CA PHE A 88 5.18 24.62 -14.10
C PHE A 88 4.48 23.43 -14.78
N ALA A 89 3.30 23.02 -14.31
CA ALA A 89 2.49 21.99 -14.94
C ALA A 89 2.00 22.39 -16.34
N SER A 90 1.72 23.67 -16.55
CA SER A 90 1.31 24.20 -17.87
C SER A 90 2.44 24.30 -18.90
N GLN A 91 3.70 24.09 -18.50
CA GLN A 91 4.85 24.16 -19.42
C GLN A 91 4.95 22.90 -20.27
N SER A 92 5.55 23.02 -21.45
CA SER A 92 5.89 21.84 -22.25
C SER A 92 7.07 21.10 -21.62
N PRO A 93 6.99 19.78 -21.47
CA PRO A 93 8.16 18.97 -21.11
C PRO A 93 9.26 19.17 -22.15
N ALA A 94 10.52 19.28 -21.73
CA ALA A 94 11.63 19.30 -22.66
C ALA A 94 11.60 18.06 -23.55
N ALA A 95 11.71 18.26 -24.87
CA ALA A 95 12.08 17.19 -25.78
C ALA A 95 13.40 16.58 -25.31
N SER A 96 13.41 15.27 -25.20
CA SER A 96 14.62 14.49 -24.98
C SER A 96 15.71 14.93 -25.96
N ALA A 97 16.92 15.19 -25.45
CA ALA A 97 18.09 15.48 -26.29
C ALA A 97 18.33 14.29 -27.25
N PRO A 98 18.94 14.48 -28.44
CA PRO A 98 19.06 13.42 -29.44
C PRO A 98 19.73 12.19 -28.82
N GLY A 99 18.91 11.17 -28.61
CA GLY A 99 19.13 10.09 -27.65
C GLY A 99 17.84 9.35 -27.29
N ASP A 100 16.70 10.06 -27.24
CA ASP A 100 15.39 9.40 -27.15
C ASP A 100 14.50 9.78 -28.36
N GLU A 101 14.52 8.93 -29.38
CA GLU A 101 13.32 8.73 -30.22
C GLU A 101 12.84 7.27 -30.09
N PRO A 102 11.52 7.02 -30.07
CA PRO A 102 10.97 5.68 -29.98
C PRO A 102 11.10 4.97 -31.33
N GLY A 103 12.10 4.09 -31.45
CA GLY A 103 12.25 3.21 -32.61
C GLY A 103 11.25 2.04 -32.59
N PRO A 104 10.68 1.63 -33.73
CA PRO A 104 9.69 0.57 -33.78
C PRO A 104 10.34 -0.78 -33.46
N ALA A 105 9.60 -1.64 -32.75
CA ALA A 105 10.02 -2.98 -32.36
C ALA A 105 10.68 -3.74 -33.51
N ARG A 106 11.97 -4.08 -33.38
CA ARG A 106 12.59 -5.15 -34.18
C ARG A 106 13.58 -5.99 -33.39
N SER A 107 13.29 -7.29 -33.43
CA SER A 107 14.10 -8.44 -33.07
C SER A 107 15.47 -8.46 -33.76
N GLY A 108 16.55 -8.47 -32.96
CA GLY A 108 17.93 -8.74 -33.39
C GLY A 108 18.89 -8.80 -32.19
N PRO A 109 20.00 -9.57 -32.24
CA PRO A 109 20.85 -9.85 -31.07
C PRO A 109 21.72 -8.63 -30.70
N PRO A 110 22.17 -8.49 -29.43
CA PRO A 110 22.80 -7.26 -28.96
C PRO A 110 24.22 -7.11 -29.51
N GLY A 111 24.55 -5.90 -29.97
CA GLY A 111 25.92 -5.50 -30.33
C GLY A 111 26.74 -5.08 -29.09
N PRO A 112 28.08 -5.19 -29.13
CA PRO A 112 28.92 -5.01 -27.97
C PRO A 112 29.17 -3.52 -27.71
N GLY A 113 28.73 -3.01 -26.57
CA GLY A 113 29.04 -1.62 -26.19
C GLY A 113 28.15 -0.94 -25.16
N ALA A 114 27.32 -1.66 -24.39
CA ALA A 114 26.58 -1.05 -23.30
C ALA A 114 27.55 -0.50 -22.24
N ARG A 115 27.49 0.82 -21.99
CA ARG A 115 28.04 1.39 -20.75
C ARG A 115 27.08 1.01 -19.62
N PRO A 116 27.57 0.54 -18.46
CA PRO A 116 26.73 0.11 -17.37
C PRO A 116 25.92 1.29 -16.80
N ALA A 117 24.70 1.01 -16.37
CA ALA A 117 23.84 1.95 -15.66
C ALA A 117 24.56 2.48 -14.40
N PRO A 118 24.26 3.71 -13.95
CA PRO A 118 24.71 4.16 -12.63
C PRO A 118 24.25 3.18 -11.55
N VAL A 119 25.16 2.82 -10.65
CA VAL A 119 24.93 1.81 -9.60
C VAL A 119 23.68 2.18 -8.81
N GLY A 120 22.65 1.32 -8.84
CA GLY A 120 21.39 1.49 -8.11
C GLY A 120 20.19 2.03 -8.90
N PHE A 121 20.35 2.35 -10.19
CA PHE A 121 19.22 2.65 -11.10
C PHE A 121 19.37 1.90 -12.43
N ASP A 122 19.86 0.66 -12.38
CA ASP A 122 19.78 -0.21 -13.55
C ASP A 122 18.34 -0.65 -13.75
N ARG A 123 17.75 -0.28 -14.89
CA ARG A 123 16.43 -0.75 -15.29
C ARG A 123 16.43 -2.28 -15.39
N GLY A 124 17.55 -2.89 -15.79
CA GLY A 124 17.71 -4.34 -15.82
C GLY A 124 17.72 -4.99 -14.43
N GLU A 125 18.27 -4.33 -13.41
CA GLU A 125 18.22 -4.82 -12.03
C GLU A 125 16.79 -4.75 -11.49
N ARG A 126 16.06 -3.64 -11.71
CA ARG A 126 14.64 -3.54 -11.30
C ARG A 126 13.72 -4.47 -12.08
N ASP A 127 13.92 -4.59 -13.39
CA ASP A 127 13.15 -5.53 -14.22
C ASP A 127 13.44 -6.98 -13.78
N GLY A 128 14.70 -7.27 -13.40
CA GLY A 128 15.10 -8.56 -12.81
C GLY A 128 14.47 -8.80 -11.43
N GLU A 129 14.42 -7.78 -10.59
CA GLU A 129 13.78 -7.82 -9.27
C GLU A 129 12.28 -8.12 -9.40
N PHE A 130 11.54 -7.35 -10.20
CA PHE A 130 10.11 -7.59 -10.43
C PHE A 130 9.83 -8.93 -11.11
N THR A 131 10.71 -9.37 -12.02
CA THR A 131 10.62 -10.71 -12.63
C THR A 131 10.81 -11.81 -11.59
N SER A 132 11.74 -11.63 -10.65
CA SER A 132 11.95 -12.59 -9.55
C SER A 132 10.80 -12.62 -8.56
N MET A 133 10.20 -11.45 -8.27
CA MET A 133 9.00 -11.33 -7.44
C MET A 133 7.81 -12.05 -8.09
N LEU A 134 7.60 -11.84 -9.39
CA LEU A 134 6.56 -12.54 -10.15
C LEU A 134 6.80 -14.06 -10.18
N ALA A 135 8.03 -14.49 -10.44
CA ALA A 135 8.38 -15.92 -10.46
C ALA A 135 8.13 -16.57 -9.09
N ARG A 136 8.46 -15.87 -7.99
CA ARG A 136 8.13 -16.32 -6.64
C ARG A 136 6.63 -16.42 -6.42
N ALA A 137 5.86 -15.41 -6.81
CA ALA A 137 4.40 -15.42 -6.65
C ALA A 137 3.74 -16.56 -7.45
N VAL A 138 4.17 -16.79 -8.69
CA VAL A 138 3.70 -17.90 -9.52
C VAL A 138 4.06 -19.25 -8.91
N ALA A 139 5.25 -19.39 -8.32
CA ALA A 139 5.65 -20.63 -7.64
C ALA A 139 4.86 -20.88 -6.33
N LEU A 140 4.31 -19.83 -5.73
CA LEU A 140 3.50 -19.91 -4.51
C LEU A 140 2.01 -20.15 -4.81
N ASP A 141 1.56 -19.97 -6.05
CA ASP A 141 0.17 -20.14 -6.51
C ASP A 141 -0.13 -21.63 -6.75
N GLU A 142 -0.48 -22.32 -5.67
CA GLU A 142 -0.84 -23.74 -5.70
C GLU A 142 -2.18 -23.99 -6.45
N PRO A 143 -2.32 -25.11 -7.19
CA PRO A 143 -3.52 -25.39 -7.96
C PRO A 143 -4.76 -25.59 -7.08
N ALA A 144 -5.90 -25.09 -7.56
CA ALA A 144 -7.19 -25.09 -6.88
C ALA A 144 -7.72 -26.46 -6.41
N SER A 145 -7.12 -27.58 -6.86
CA SER A 145 -7.51 -28.94 -6.49
C SER A 145 -7.30 -29.28 -5.00
N LEU A 146 -6.58 -28.46 -4.23
CA LEU A 146 -6.43 -28.62 -2.78
C LEU A 146 -7.52 -27.92 -1.94
N LYS A 147 -8.44 -27.13 -2.54
CA LYS A 147 -9.39 -26.29 -1.78
C LYS A 147 -10.37 -27.11 -0.92
N ASP A 148 -11.05 -28.08 -1.53
CA ASP A 148 -12.12 -28.83 -0.88
C ASP A 148 -11.63 -29.73 0.27
N THR A 149 -10.36 -30.17 0.24
CA THR A 149 -9.84 -31.08 1.25
C THR A 149 -9.45 -30.40 2.57
N LEU A 150 -9.16 -29.10 2.58
CA LEU A 150 -8.78 -28.38 3.81
C LEU A 150 -10.00 -27.90 4.61
N ASN A 151 -11.01 -27.34 3.94
CA ASN A 151 -12.24 -26.88 4.61
C ASN A 151 -12.91 -28.03 5.39
N ASP A 152 -13.07 -29.17 4.73
CA ASP A 152 -13.72 -30.36 5.28
C ASP A 152 -12.94 -30.99 6.43
N ARG A 153 -11.61 -30.77 6.52
CA ARG A 153 -10.75 -31.35 7.57
C ARG A 153 -10.59 -30.45 8.79
N ILE A 154 -10.70 -29.12 8.62
CA ILE A 154 -10.20 -28.15 9.61
C ILE A 154 -11.31 -27.21 10.06
N CYS A 155 -12.00 -26.57 9.11
CA CYS A 155 -13.01 -25.55 9.41
C CYS A 155 -14.41 -26.14 9.66
N ALA A 156 -14.70 -27.33 9.12
CA ALA A 156 -15.99 -28.00 9.26
C ALA A 156 -16.13 -28.87 10.52
N PHE A 157 -15.02 -29.35 11.11
CA PHE A 157 -15.06 -30.20 12.29
C PHE A 157 -14.93 -29.38 13.59
N PRO A 158 -15.90 -29.46 14.52
CA PRO A 158 -15.71 -28.93 15.86
C PRO A 158 -14.65 -29.79 16.55
N ARG A 159 -13.44 -29.25 16.73
CA ARG A 159 -12.48 -29.88 17.65
C ARG A 159 -13.12 -29.84 19.04
N ARG A 160 -13.15 -31.00 19.72
CA ARG A 160 -13.62 -31.05 21.11
C ARG A 160 -12.54 -30.43 22.00
N GLY A 161 -12.77 -29.21 22.46
CA GLY A 161 -12.02 -28.45 23.46
C GLY A 161 -12.86 -27.24 23.88
N SER A 162 -12.79 -26.82 25.15
CA SER A 162 -13.63 -25.80 25.84
C SER A 162 -13.82 -24.52 25.03
N GLY A 163 -14.97 -23.84 24.97
CA GLY A 163 -15.86 -23.52 26.07
C GLY A 163 -15.28 -22.38 26.91
N ASP A 164 -15.08 -21.20 26.31
CA ASP A 164 -14.65 -19.95 26.99
C ASP A 164 -13.36 -20.16 27.82
N SER A 165 -12.26 -20.46 27.11
CA SER A 165 -10.98 -20.77 27.74
C SER A 165 -10.25 -19.53 28.25
N ASP A 166 -10.49 -18.35 27.65
CA ASP A 166 -9.91 -17.06 28.03
C ASP A 166 -10.75 -16.27 29.05
N GLY A 167 -11.97 -16.73 29.36
CA GLY A 167 -12.81 -16.20 30.42
C GLY A 167 -13.45 -14.85 30.10
N ASP A 168 -13.59 -14.51 28.82
CA ASP A 168 -14.23 -13.28 28.36
C ASP A 168 -15.77 -13.36 28.38
N GLY A 169 -16.33 -14.54 28.69
CA GLY A 169 -17.77 -14.78 28.82
C GLY A 169 -18.46 -15.07 27.48
N LEU A 170 -17.72 -15.24 26.40
CA LEU A 170 -18.21 -15.64 25.09
C LEU A 170 -17.80 -17.10 24.83
N ALA A 171 -18.79 -17.99 24.82
CA ALA A 171 -18.60 -19.33 24.27
C ALA A 171 -18.57 -19.25 22.73
N ASP A 172 -17.51 -18.67 22.17
CA ASP A 172 -17.29 -18.69 20.73
C ASP A 172 -16.50 -19.95 20.32
N ARG A 173 -16.66 -20.31 19.05
CA ARG A 173 -16.33 -21.66 18.55
C ARG A 173 -14.86 -21.82 18.21
N TYR A 174 -14.09 -20.72 18.23
CA TYR A 174 -12.71 -20.66 17.80
C TYR A 174 -12.07 -19.43 18.44
N ASP A 175 -11.39 -19.71 19.55
CA ASP A 175 -10.69 -18.77 20.42
C ASP A 175 -9.78 -17.81 19.62
N ALA A 176 -10.03 -16.51 19.77
CA ALA A 176 -9.21 -15.45 19.20
C ALA A 176 -7.90 -15.21 20.00
N ALA A 177 -7.72 -15.91 21.13
CA ALA A 177 -6.57 -15.86 22.03
C ALA A 177 -6.12 -17.28 22.48
N PRO A 178 -5.55 -18.09 21.57
CA PRO A 178 -5.09 -19.46 21.84
C PRO A 178 -4.18 -19.61 23.06
N ASP A 179 -4.49 -20.56 23.94
CA ASP A 179 -3.68 -20.94 25.12
C ASP A 179 -2.31 -21.52 24.72
N ASP A 180 -2.16 -21.99 23.47
CA ASP A 180 -0.90 -22.47 22.92
C ASP A 180 -0.72 -22.23 21.40
N LEU A 181 0.45 -22.60 20.89
CA LEU A 181 0.87 -22.41 19.48
C LEU A 181 -0.04 -23.15 18.47
N ASP A 182 -0.83 -24.12 18.93
CA ASP A 182 -1.59 -25.06 18.08
C ASP A 182 -3.08 -24.68 17.95
N GLU A 183 -3.54 -23.64 18.65
CA GLU A 183 -4.95 -23.21 18.69
C GLU A 183 -5.24 -21.93 17.86
N PHE A 184 -4.23 -21.15 17.45
CA PHE A 184 -4.44 -19.95 16.60
C PHE A 184 -4.93 -20.29 15.20
N VAL A 185 -4.11 -21.10 14.56
CA VAL A 185 -4.20 -21.54 13.18
C VAL A 185 -3.34 -22.79 13.12
N VAL A 186 -3.70 -23.73 12.27
CA VAL A 186 -2.95 -24.97 12.12
C VAL A 186 -2.30 -25.00 10.75
N ASP A 187 -1.20 -25.73 10.62
CA ASP A 187 -0.64 -26.13 9.33
C ASP A 187 -1.03 -27.60 9.10
N ALA A 188 -2.25 -27.82 8.64
CA ALA A 188 -2.89 -29.14 8.63
C ALA A 188 -2.39 -30.06 7.51
N ASN A 189 -1.73 -29.50 6.49
CA ASN A 189 -1.12 -30.22 5.39
C ASN A 189 0.41 -30.18 5.44
N SER A 190 1.00 -29.52 6.44
CA SER A 190 2.45 -29.40 6.65
C SER A 190 3.17 -28.72 5.48
N ASP A 191 2.51 -27.74 4.85
CA ASP A 191 3.05 -26.95 3.74
C ASP A 191 3.74 -25.65 4.21
N GLY A 192 3.74 -25.38 5.53
CA GLY A 192 4.30 -24.19 6.14
C GLY A 192 3.37 -22.98 6.10
N ARG A 193 2.11 -23.13 5.68
CA ARG A 193 1.07 -22.11 5.68
C ARG A 193 -0.02 -22.49 6.66
N PHE A 194 -0.42 -21.53 7.45
CA PHE A 194 -1.40 -21.77 8.49
C PHE A 194 -2.82 -21.41 8.03
N GLU A 195 -3.78 -22.30 8.25
CA GLU A 195 -5.17 -22.14 7.82
C GLU A 195 -5.96 -21.14 8.65
N ILE A 196 -6.65 -20.24 7.95
CA ILE A 196 -7.60 -19.27 8.50
C ILE A 196 -9.01 -19.65 8.03
N CYS A 197 -9.88 -19.90 9.00
CA CYS A 197 -11.27 -20.31 8.80
C CYS A 197 -12.28 -19.18 9.04
N ASN A 198 -11.92 -18.15 9.81
CA ASN A 198 -12.83 -17.05 10.16
C ASN A 198 -12.10 -15.70 10.31
N ILE A 199 -12.88 -14.61 10.41
CA ILE A 199 -12.36 -13.24 10.49
C ILE A 199 -11.57 -12.97 11.77
N HIS A 200 -11.92 -13.60 12.90
CA HIS A 200 -11.23 -13.40 14.17
C HIS A 200 -9.82 -14.00 14.14
N GLN A 201 -9.63 -15.16 13.51
CA GLN A 201 -8.31 -15.74 13.27
C GLN A 201 -7.45 -14.83 12.38
N LEU A 202 -8.05 -14.23 11.34
CA LEU A 202 -7.36 -13.26 10.49
C LEU A 202 -6.96 -12.00 11.28
N GLN A 203 -7.86 -11.48 12.10
CA GLN A 203 -7.68 -10.30 12.94
C GLN A 203 -6.59 -10.52 14.02
N ALA A 204 -6.52 -11.73 14.58
CA ALA A 204 -5.53 -12.09 15.58
C ALA A 204 -4.10 -12.22 15.03
N ILE A 205 -3.84 -11.96 13.74
CA ILE A 205 -2.48 -11.68 13.25
C ILE A 205 -1.93 -10.38 13.87
N VAL A 206 -2.79 -9.40 14.18
CA VAL A 206 -2.37 -8.08 14.68
C VAL A 206 -2.86 -7.71 16.08
N THR A 207 -4.10 -8.00 16.46
CA THR A 207 -4.67 -7.37 17.66
C THR A 207 -4.33 -8.08 18.96
N LEU A 208 -4.23 -9.41 18.97
CA LEU A 208 -4.55 -10.21 20.17
C LEU A 208 -5.99 -9.95 20.61
N GLY A 209 -6.78 -11.00 20.86
CA GLY A 209 -8.09 -10.88 21.50
C GLY A 209 -8.00 -9.92 22.68
N THR A 210 -8.94 -9.00 22.77
CA THR A 210 -8.89 -7.90 23.74
C THR A 210 -9.14 -8.39 25.16
N ALA A 211 -8.12 -8.90 25.86
CA ALA A 211 -7.98 -8.87 27.32
C ALA A 211 -6.64 -9.53 27.73
N GLU A 212 -6.01 -8.96 28.75
CA GLU A 212 -4.94 -9.47 29.60
C GLU A 212 -4.15 -10.75 29.19
N GLY A 213 -2.89 -10.56 28.77
CA GLY A 213 -1.83 -11.56 28.98
C GLY A 213 -1.69 -12.62 27.89
N SER A 214 -0.75 -12.38 26.96
CA SER A 214 -0.13 -13.33 26.03
C SER A 214 -0.40 -14.84 26.28
N THR A 215 -1.41 -15.39 25.61
CA THR A 215 -1.68 -16.84 25.59
C THR A 215 -0.93 -17.54 24.44
N THR A 216 -0.84 -16.92 23.26
CA THR A 216 0.03 -17.42 22.19
C THR A 216 1.48 -17.03 22.50
N GLY A 217 2.41 -17.97 22.65
CA GLY A 217 3.83 -17.67 22.88
C GLY A 217 4.56 -16.91 21.74
N LEU A 218 3.83 -16.28 20.81
CA LEU A 218 4.35 -15.62 19.61
C LEU A 218 4.20 -14.10 19.68
N SER A 219 5.30 -13.41 19.35
CA SER A 219 5.25 -11.97 19.14
C SER A 219 4.40 -11.62 17.91
N ILE A 220 3.93 -10.38 17.87
CA ILE A 220 3.24 -9.84 16.68
C ILE A 220 4.15 -9.90 15.43
N ASP A 221 5.45 -9.69 15.59
CA ASP A 221 6.41 -9.78 14.48
C ASP A 221 6.49 -11.21 13.95
N ALA A 222 6.57 -12.20 14.84
CA ALA A 222 6.58 -13.62 14.45
C ALA A 222 5.28 -14.02 13.72
N ARG A 223 4.14 -13.45 14.09
CA ARG A 223 2.88 -13.65 13.35
C ARG A 223 2.94 -13.01 11.96
N ARG A 224 3.41 -11.77 11.83
CA ARG A 224 3.53 -11.11 10.52
C ARG A 224 4.52 -11.76 9.56
N GLU A 225 5.48 -12.52 10.09
CA GLU A 225 6.48 -13.26 9.30
C GLU A 225 6.01 -14.66 8.87
N ARG A 226 4.92 -15.18 9.46
CA ARG A 226 4.33 -16.47 9.08
C ARG A 226 3.55 -16.38 7.77
N SER A 227 3.40 -17.54 7.14
CA SER A 227 2.55 -17.69 5.96
C SER A 227 1.19 -18.24 6.36
N TYR A 228 0.13 -17.73 5.73
CA TYR A 228 -1.25 -18.08 6.02
C TYR A 228 -1.99 -18.40 4.73
N GLN A 229 -3.06 -19.16 4.86
CA GLN A 229 -3.95 -19.44 3.75
C GLN A 229 -5.41 -19.52 4.19
N LEU A 230 -6.32 -19.05 3.34
CA LEU A 230 -7.75 -19.20 3.61
C LEU A 230 -8.16 -20.66 3.37
N ALA A 231 -8.98 -21.17 4.29
CA ALA A 231 -9.58 -22.49 4.19
C ALA A 231 -11.10 -22.44 3.95
N ASN A 232 -11.73 -21.26 4.04
CA ASN A 232 -13.13 -21.05 3.75
C ASN A 232 -13.39 -19.58 3.33
N ASP A 233 -14.58 -19.33 2.76
CA ASP A 233 -15.10 -17.98 2.63
C ASP A 233 -15.29 -17.36 4.02
N ILE A 234 -14.93 -16.09 4.15
CA ILE A 234 -15.00 -15.33 5.41
C ILE A 234 -16.07 -14.25 5.27
N ASP A 235 -16.99 -14.20 6.24
CA ASP A 235 -17.83 -13.02 6.45
C ASP A 235 -17.21 -12.16 7.56
N ALA A 236 -16.79 -10.96 7.21
CA ALA A 236 -16.17 -10.00 8.12
C ALA A 236 -17.18 -9.01 8.73
N SER A 237 -18.48 -9.19 8.47
CA SER A 237 -19.51 -8.31 9.03
C SER A 237 -19.48 -8.32 10.56
N GLY A 238 -19.71 -7.14 11.15
CA GLY A 238 -19.73 -6.97 12.61
C GLY A 238 -18.34 -6.92 13.28
N VAL A 239 -17.25 -7.05 12.52
CA VAL A 239 -15.88 -6.89 13.02
C VAL A 239 -15.28 -5.58 12.52
N ALA A 240 -14.87 -4.72 13.45
CA ALA A 240 -14.07 -3.54 13.14
C ALA A 240 -12.62 -4.00 12.95
N PHE A 241 -12.22 -4.20 11.70
CA PHE A 241 -10.95 -4.85 11.41
C PHE A 241 -9.78 -3.87 11.54
N GLU A 242 -8.73 -4.26 12.26
CA GLU A 242 -7.48 -3.49 12.31
C GLU A 242 -6.51 -3.93 11.20
N PRO A 243 -5.98 -3.01 10.38
CA PRO A 243 -5.06 -3.34 9.29
C PRO A 243 -3.84 -4.13 9.74
N ILE A 244 -3.51 -5.20 9.00
CA ILE A 244 -2.31 -6.01 9.24
C ILE A 244 -1.06 -5.23 8.84
N GLY A 245 -0.21 -4.91 9.82
CA GLY A 245 0.98 -4.06 9.62
C GLY A 245 0.67 -2.55 9.65
N ASN A 246 1.68 -1.74 9.96
CA ASN A 246 1.53 -0.30 10.15
C ASN A 246 2.71 0.51 9.60
N CYS A 247 2.59 1.84 9.57
CA CYS A 247 3.64 2.75 9.11
C CYS A 247 4.75 3.03 10.15
N GLY A 248 4.85 2.23 11.21
CA GLY A 248 5.80 2.44 12.31
C GLY A 248 5.46 3.63 13.22
N PRO A 249 6.35 3.95 14.17
CA PRO A 249 6.09 4.96 15.21
C PRO A 249 6.00 6.39 14.68
N THR A 250 6.53 6.65 13.48
CA THR A 250 6.44 7.97 12.83
C THR A 250 5.14 8.15 12.03
N GLY A 251 4.36 7.09 11.84
CA GLY A 251 3.15 7.12 11.02
C GLY A 251 3.40 7.33 9.52
N ASN A 252 4.66 7.22 9.07
CA ASN A 252 5.04 7.46 7.67
C ASN A 252 5.58 6.17 7.01
N CYS A 253 4.73 5.55 6.18
CA CYS A 253 5.05 4.31 5.50
C CYS A 253 6.24 4.42 4.53
N MET A 254 6.46 5.60 3.93
CA MET A 254 7.59 5.84 3.03
C MET A 254 8.93 5.97 3.76
N ARG A 255 8.92 6.27 5.05
CA ARG A 255 10.13 6.26 5.89
C ARG A 255 10.38 4.89 6.49
N ALA A 256 9.31 4.15 6.81
CA ALA A 256 9.39 2.82 7.38
C ALA A 256 9.73 1.72 6.35
N LEU A 257 9.51 1.97 5.05
CA LEU A 257 9.88 1.06 3.95
C LEU A 257 9.46 -0.40 4.18
N GLY A 258 8.24 -0.61 4.65
CA GLY A 258 7.73 -1.97 4.87
C GLY A 258 8.20 -2.67 6.15
N GLN A 259 9.08 -2.06 6.97
CA GLN A 259 9.66 -2.69 8.17
C GLN A 259 8.62 -3.24 9.17
N PHE A 260 7.46 -2.58 9.30
CA PHE A 260 6.38 -3.00 10.20
C PHE A 260 5.20 -3.63 9.44
N GLY A 261 5.44 -4.05 8.20
CA GLY A 261 4.46 -4.70 7.34
C GLY A 261 4.33 -6.19 7.60
N PHE A 262 3.39 -6.80 6.89
CA PHE A 262 3.30 -8.24 6.75
C PHE A 262 4.44 -8.75 5.85
N ALA A 263 5.19 -9.73 6.32
CA ALA A 263 6.42 -10.21 5.70
C ALA A 263 6.36 -11.65 5.20
N GLY A 264 5.33 -12.40 5.60
CA GLY A 264 5.07 -13.76 5.13
C GLY A 264 4.27 -13.83 3.83
N VAL A 265 3.65 -14.99 3.56
CA VAL A 265 2.79 -15.20 2.41
C VAL A 265 1.34 -15.34 2.85
N PHE A 266 0.43 -14.57 2.29
CA PHE A 266 -1.01 -14.75 2.46
C PHE A 266 -1.63 -15.23 1.16
N ASP A 267 -2.18 -16.44 1.17
CA ASP A 267 -2.90 -17.00 0.03
C ASP A 267 -4.41 -17.04 0.30
N GLY A 268 -5.16 -16.20 -0.41
CA GLY A 268 -6.62 -16.21 -0.35
C GLY A 268 -7.23 -17.47 -0.95
N ARG A 269 -6.47 -18.25 -1.73
CA ARG A 269 -6.89 -19.48 -2.41
C ARG A 269 -8.20 -19.29 -3.17
N GLY A 270 -8.50 -18.07 -3.62
CA GLY A 270 -9.73 -17.70 -4.31
C GLY A 270 -11.01 -17.78 -3.47
N TYR A 271 -10.92 -17.99 -2.15
CA TYR A 271 -12.01 -17.75 -1.22
C TYR A 271 -12.27 -16.24 -1.10
N SER A 272 -13.49 -15.90 -0.72
CA SER A 272 -13.94 -14.51 -0.62
C SER A 272 -13.95 -14.06 0.84
N ILE A 273 -13.41 -12.87 1.09
CA ILE A 273 -13.63 -12.14 2.33
C ILE A 273 -14.69 -11.07 2.03
N ARG A 274 -15.85 -11.20 2.65
CA ARG A 274 -17.01 -10.34 2.39
C ARG A 274 -17.23 -9.35 3.53
N ASN A 275 -17.75 -8.17 3.22
CA ASN A 275 -18.23 -7.18 4.21
C ASN A 275 -17.14 -6.67 5.17
N LEU A 276 -15.88 -6.64 4.73
CA LEU A 276 -14.76 -6.12 5.51
C LEU A 276 -14.97 -4.63 5.77
N THR A 277 -14.92 -4.21 7.03
CA THR A 277 -15.01 -2.79 7.41
C THR A 277 -13.77 -2.37 8.18
N ILE A 278 -13.08 -1.35 7.67
CA ILE A 278 -11.92 -0.72 8.30
C ILE A 278 -12.19 0.78 8.35
N ASP A 279 -12.30 1.34 9.56
CA ASP A 279 -12.51 2.77 9.77
C ASP A 279 -11.36 3.34 10.60
N ALA A 280 -10.37 3.92 9.91
CA ALA A 280 -9.15 4.44 10.53
C ALA A 280 -8.74 5.79 9.89
N PRO A 281 -9.60 6.82 9.95
CA PRO A 281 -9.46 8.06 9.16
C PRO A 281 -8.18 8.84 9.44
N GLU A 282 -7.54 8.61 10.59
CA GLU A 282 -6.29 9.25 11.00
C GLU A 282 -5.03 8.38 10.75
N ARG A 283 -5.18 7.17 10.20
CA ARG A 283 -4.08 6.22 10.01
C ARG A 283 -3.58 6.23 8.57
N GLY A 284 -2.26 6.15 8.40
CA GLY A 284 -1.64 5.85 7.12
C GLY A 284 -1.41 4.34 6.94
N GLY A 285 -1.36 3.87 5.70
CA GLY A 285 -1.21 2.44 5.39
C GLY A 285 -2.42 1.67 5.87
N VAL A 286 -3.54 1.83 5.16
CA VAL A 286 -4.84 1.26 5.55
C VAL A 286 -5.35 0.35 4.44
N GLY A 287 -5.73 -0.85 4.82
CA GLY A 287 -6.24 -1.94 3.97
C GLY A 287 -6.32 -3.22 4.78
N LEU A 288 -6.76 -4.34 4.18
CA LEU A 288 -6.66 -5.65 4.86
C LEU A 288 -5.24 -5.86 5.39
N PHE A 289 -4.25 -5.58 4.54
CA PHE A 289 -2.87 -5.34 4.92
C PHE A 289 -2.61 -3.84 4.90
N GLY A 290 -2.34 -3.24 6.06
CA GLY A 290 -1.97 -1.84 6.12
C GLY A 290 -0.66 -1.56 5.39
N VAL A 291 0.34 -2.43 5.61
CA VAL A 291 1.64 -2.38 4.94
C VAL A 291 2.08 -3.79 4.57
N LEU A 292 2.49 -3.99 3.33
CA LEU A 292 3.15 -5.21 2.87
C LEU A 292 4.66 -4.97 2.81
N ALA A 293 5.44 -5.75 3.54
CA ALA A 293 6.91 -5.67 3.53
C ALA A 293 7.49 -6.21 2.22
N GLU A 294 8.78 -5.96 1.95
CA GLU A 294 9.46 -6.39 0.71
C GLU A 294 9.39 -7.91 0.49
N SER A 295 9.51 -8.71 1.55
CA SER A 295 9.36 -10.17 1.48
C SER A 295 7.91 -10.64 1.46
N GLY A 296 6.97 -9.74 1.76
CA GLY A 296 5.54 -10.03 1.87
C GLY A 296 4.92 -10.36 0.52
N VAL A 297 4.07 -11.38 0.50
CA VAL A 297 3.37 -11.81 -0.72
C VAL A 297 1.89 -12.02 -0.40
N VAL A 298 1.03 -11.37 -1.16
CA VAL A 298 -0.44 -11.52 -1.08
C VAL A 298 -0.92 -12.04 -2.43
N ILE A 299 -1.47 -13.25 -2.44
CA ILE A 299 -1.94 -13.92 -3.65
C ILE A 299 -3.40 -14.34 -3.53
N ASN A 300 -4.12 -14.36 -4.65
CA ASN A 300 -5.48 -14.93 -4.76
C ASN A 300 -6.50 -14.39 -3.75
N VAL A 301 -6.33 -13.16 -3.27
CA VAL A 301 -7.26 -12.54 -2.32
C VAL A 301 -8.46 -11.99 -3.08
N ARG A 302 -9.66 -12.31 -2.61
CA ARG A 302 -10.90 -11.73 -3.12
C ARG A 302 -11.63 -10.98 -2.01
N LEU A 303 -11.76 -9.67 -2.15
CA LEU A 303 -12.59 -8.85 -1.26
C LEU A 303 -13.91 -8.48 -1.96
N GLU A 304 -15.03 -8.70 -1.28
CA GLU A 304 -16.34 -8.32 -1.79
C GLU A 304 -17.05 -7.41 -0.78
N ASN A 305 -17.58 -6.29 -1.26
CA ASN A 305 -18.27 -5.31 -0.41
C ASN A 305 -17.39 -4.81 0.76
N ALA A 306 -16.13 -4.50 0.48
CA ALA A 306 -15.23 -3.91 1.47
C ALA A 306 -15.51 -2.40 1.65
N SER A 307 -15.38 -1.89 2.86
CA SER A 307 -15.43 -0.46 3.16
C SER A 307 -14.18 -0.09 3.94
N VAL A 308 -13.30 0.71 3.33
CA VAL A 308 -11.99 1.05 3.90
C VAL A 308 -11.79 2.56 3.92
N THR A 309 -11.68 3.12 5.12
CA THR A 309 -11.45 4.56 5.35
C THR A 309 -10.12 4.76 6.04
N GLY A 310 -9.26 5.62 5.46
CA GLY A 310 -7.93 5.92 6.00
C GLY A 310 -7.45 7.34 5.68
N ARG A 311 -6.31 7.77 6.26
CA ARG A 311 -5.72 9.08 5.94
C ARG A 311 -4.93 9.05 4.64
N ALA A 312 -3.94 8.17 4.56
CA ALA A 312 -2.94 8.15 3.49
C ALA A 312 -2.50 6.73 3.14
N GLY A 313 -2.26 6.42 1.86
CA GLY A 313 -1.87 5.06 1.44
C GLY A 313 -3.00 4.08 1.75
N VAL A 314 -4.17 4.34 1.18
CA VAL A 314 -5.40 3.59 1.45
C VAL A 314 -5.72 2.71 0.25
N GLY A 315 -5.84 1.41 0.47
CA GLY A 315 -6.34 0.47 -0.53
C GLY A 315 -7.05 -0.70 0.12
N SER A 316 -7.96 -1.34 -0.60
CA SER A 316 -8.80 -2.38 0.01
C SER A 316 -8.00 -3.61 0.44
N VAL A 317 -7.06 -4.08 -0.40
CA VAL A 317 -6.19 -5.22 -0.10
C VAL A 317 -4.93 -4.76 0.62
N VAL A 318 -4.20 -3.79 0.05
CA VAL A 318 -2.95 -3.29 0.64
C VAL A 318 -2.94 -1.76 0.69
N GLY A 319 -2.65 -1.18 1.85
CA GLY A 319 -2.44 0.26 1.97
C GLY A 319 -1.15 0.72 1.29
N SER A 320 0.00 0.31 1.83
CA SER A 320 1.33 0.56 1.25
C SER A 320 2.05 -0.75 0.90
N ASN A 321 2.30 -0.96 -0.39
CA ASN A 321 2.90 -2.18 -0.91
C ASN A 321 4.40 -2.00 -1.18
N PHE A 322 5.25 -2.73 -0.47
CA PHE A 322 6.67 -2.92 -0.82
C PHE A 322 6.96 -4.34 -1.32
N GLY A 323 5.99 -5.25 -1.19
CA GLY A 323 6.10 -6.66 -1.56
C GLY A 323 5.39 -6.99 -2.87
N THR A 324 4.74 -8.16 -2.91
CA THR A 324 4.04 -8.65 -4.11
C THR A 324 2.54 -8.81 -3.86
N VAL A 325 1.73 -8.19 -4.70
CA VAL A 325 0.29 -8.45 -4.81
C VAL A 325 0.02 -9.10 -6.16
N TYR A 326 -0.53 -10.31 -6.15
CA TYR A 326 -0.73 -11.12 -7.35
C TYR A 326 -2.12 -11.75 -7.37
N ARG A 327 -2.78 -11.75 -8.54
CA ARG A 327 -4.09 -12.40 -8.74
C ARG A 327 -5.16 -12.04 -7.70
N SER A 328 -5.11 -10.82 -7.19
CA SER A 328 -6.02 -10.36 -6.14
C SER A 328 -7.07 -9.42 -6.72
N VAL A 329 -8.31 -9.58 -6.27
CA VAL A 329 -9.46 -8.81 -6.73
C VAL A 329 -10.17 -8.21 -5.54
N ALA A 330 -10.61 -6.97 -5.64
CA ALA A 330 -11.39 -6.36 -4.59
C ALA A 330 -12.50 -5.49 -5.15
N ALA A 331 -13.63 -5.42 -4.45
CA ALA A 331 -14.72 -4.52 -4.77
C ALA A 331 -15.25 -3.88 -3.48
N GLY A 332 -15.60 -2.60 -3.54
CA GLY A 332 -16.05 -1.88 -2.35
C GLY A 332 -16.07 -0.36 -2.45
N CYS A 333 -15.94 0.28 -1.29
CA CYS A 333 -15.67 1.71 -1.12
C CYS A 333 -14.30 1.89 -0.45
N VAL A 334 -13.47 2.78 -1.00
CA VAL A 334 -12.17 3.15 -0.42
C VAL A 334 -12.11 4.66 -0.33
N GLU A 335 -11.94 5.17 0.87
CA GLU A 335 -11.93 6.61 1.16
C GLU A 335 -10.64 7.02 1.87
N GLY A 336 -10.10 8.17 1.48
CA GLY A 336 -9.00 8.79 2.20
C GLY A 336 -8.63 10.16 1.68
N ALA A 337 -7.50 10.69 2.15
CA ALA A 337 -7.03 12.02 1.79
C ALA A 337 -5.84 12.01 0.81
N MET A 338 -4.98 10.99 0.88
CA MET A 338 -3.73 10.94 0.10
C MET A 338 -3.41 9.52 -0.37
N ALA A 339 -2.88 9.36 -1.60
CA ALA A 339 -2.44 8.07 -2.14
C ALA A 339 -3.50 6.94 -1.96
N ILE A 340 -4.64 7.12 -2.63
CA ILE A 340 -5.79 6.23 -2.55
C ILE A 340 -5.82 5.39 -3.83
N GLY A 341 -6.02 4.09 -3.70
CA GLY A 341 -6.23 3.20 -4.82
C GLY A 341 -7.17 2.07 -4.45
N GLY A 342 -8.04 1.67 -5.37
CA GLY A 342 -9.09 0.70 -5.08
C GLY A 342 -8.54 -0.61 -4.48
N LEU A 343 -7.53 -1.20 -5.11
CA LEU A 343 -6.87 -2.43 -4.63
C LEU A 343 -5.68 -2.14 -3.70
N VAL A 344 -4.78 -1.26 -4.15
CA VAL A 344 -3.54 -0.88 -3.46
C VAL A 344 -3.43 0.64 -3.41
N GLY A 345 -3.16 1.21 -2.22
CA GLY A 345 -3.06 2.67 -2.06
C GLY A 345 -1.80 3.27 -2.69
N GLY A 346 -0.63 2.79 -2.27
CA GLY A 346 0.66 3.15 -2.86
C GLY A 346 1.54 1.91 -3.03
N SER A 347 2.31 1.84 -4.12
CA SER A 347 3.16 0.68 -4.42
C SER A 347 4.58 1.07 -4.77
N GLY A 348 5.54 0.58 -3.99
CA GLY A 348 6.94 0.41 -4.37
C GLY A 348 7.29 -1.02 -4.81
N GLY A 349 6.41 -1.98 -4.54
CA GLY A 349 6.54 -3.38 -4.95
C GLY A 349 5.74 -3.76 -6.20
N LEU A 350 5.60 -5.06 -6.45
CA LEU A 350 4.90 -5.63 -7.61
C LEU A 350 3.39 -5.70 -7.35
N VAL A 351 2.59 -5.23 -8.31
CA VAL A 351 1.16 -5.53 -8.42
C VAL A 351 0.92 -6.11 -9.82
N TYR A 352 0.46 -7.35 -9.90
CA TYR A 352 0.32 -8.05 -11.18
C TYR A 352 -0.94 -8.91 -11.24
N ASP A 353 -1.57 -8.96 -12.41
CA ASP A 353 -2.82 -9.71 -12.69
C ASP A 353 -3.91 -9.49 -11.62
N SER A 354 -4.01 -8.25 -11.12
CA SER A 354 -4.88 -7.89 -10.01
C SER A 354 -5.80 -6.75 -10.41
N SER A 355 -7.02 -6.72 -9.89
CA SER A 355 -8.05 -5.77 -10.34
C SER A 355 -8.93 -5.25 -9.22
N TYR A 356 -9.51 -4.08 -9.42
CA TYR A 356 -10.58 -3.53 -8.60
C TYR A 356 -11.85 -3.39 -9.46
#